data_AF-A0A0Q7JGC3-F1
#
_entry.id   AF-A0A0Q7JGC3-F1
#
_cell.length_a   1.000
_cell.length_b   1.000
_cell.length_c   1.000
_cell.angle_alpha   90.00
_cell.angle_beta   90.00
_cell.angle_gamma   90.00
#
_symmetry.space_group_name_H-M   'P 1'
#
loop_
_entity.id
_entity.type
_entity.pdbx_description
1 polymer ?
#
loop_
_entity_poly.entity_id
_entity_poly.type
_entity_poly.pdbx_seq_one_letter_code
_entity_poly.pdbx_strand_id
1 'polypeptide(L)'
;MTLSNVIGAKPSPTSRPRFDAIARWLVQAAGDRDVEGSVFANIPPAAATTMRGWIEALRSFGYAVFAKPKIHSDDDVDLDMLAHISDRARTHRLVRLIVASGDGRNFLEPLEDLARAGVQVVVLSFSEVAGYALESDLLTFVDLEDVPGAFITPLERVRLDALPPEGAWLRPTRSLRDVADG
;
A
#
# COMPACT_ATOMS: atom_id res chain seq x y z
N MET A 1 6.49 5.46 6.74
CA MET A 1 7.22 4.21 7.07
C MET A 1 7.36 3.39 5.80
N THR A 2 8.51 2.76 5.53
CA THR A 2 8.75 2.00 4.27
C THR A 2 8.62 0.49 4.49
N LEU A 3 8.51 -0.30 3.41
CA LEU A 3 8.53 -1.77 3.48
C LEU A 3 9.76 -2.29 4.23
N SER A 4 10.91 -1.63 4.09
CA SER A 4 12.13 -1.98 4.84
C SER A 4 11.97 -1.84 6.35
N ASN A 5 11.15 -0.90 6.81
CA ASN A 5 10.83 -0.76 8.23
C ASN A 5 9.91 -1.88 8.71
N VAL A 6 8.94 -2.29 7.87
CA VAL A 6 7.98 -3.36 8.21
C VAL A 6 8.68 -4.71 8.35
N ILE A 7 9.59 -5.05 7.43
CA ILE A 7 10.30 -6.35 7.44
C ILE A 7 11.64 -6.31 8.18
N GLY A 8 12.06 -5.16 8.71
CA GLY A 8 13.36 -4.99 9.39
C GLY A 8 14.61 -5.25 8.54
N ALA A 9 14.46 -5.36 7.21
CA ALA A 9 15.51 -5.78 6.29
C ALA A 9 15.40 -5.08 4.91
N LYS A 10 16.46 -5.19 4.09
CA LYS A 10 16.43 -4.71 2.71
C LYS A 10 15.47 -5.56 1.87
N PRO A 11 14.49 -4.96 1.17
CA PRO A 11 13.53 -5.71 0.38
C PRO A 11 14.19 -6.50 -0.75
N SER A 12 13.86 -7.78 -0.83
CA SER A 12 14.20 -8.68 -1.92
C SER A 12 13.04 -8.74 -2.93
N PRO A 13 13.19 -9.41 -4.08
CA PRO A 13 12.07 -9.69 -4.97
C PRO A 13 10.92 -10.46 -4.29
N THR A 14 11.22 -11.34 -3.32
CA THR A 14 10.19 -12.16 -2.63
C THR A 14 9.42 -11.38 -1.58
N SER A 15 10.02 -10.33 -1.01
CA SER A 15 9.36 -9.47 -0.03
C SER A 15 8.60 -8.29 -0.67
N ARG A 16 8.61 -8.17 -2.00
CA ARG A 16 7.88 -7.12 -2.73
C ARG A 16 6.50 -7.63 -3.15
N PRO A 17 5.45 -6.80 -3.04
CA PRO A 17 4.12 -7.20 -3.43
C PRO A 17 4.03 -7.40 -4.95
N ARG A 18 3.24 -8.40 -5.33
CA ARG A 18 2.90 -8.71 -6.72
C ARG A 18 1.74 -7.85 -7.20
N PHE A 19 2.05 -6.87 -8.04
CA PHE A 19 1.04 -5.97 -8.63
C PHE A 19 0.03 -6.68 -9.52
N ASP A 20 0.40 -7.81 -10.15
CA ASP A 20 -0.53 -8.65 -10.91
C ASP A 20 -1.57 -9.33 -10.00
N ALA A 21 -1.18 -9.71 -8.78
CA ALA A 21 -2.10 -10.30 -7.81
C ALA A 21 -3.04 -9.25 -7.23
N ILE A 22 -2.52 -8.06 -6.92
CA ILE A 22 -3.34 -6.92 -6.50
C ILE A 22 -4.34 -6.55 -7.60
N ALA A 23 -3.92 -6.51 -8.87
CA ALA A 23 -4.82 -6.20 -9.98
C ALA A 23 -5.98 -7.22 -10.08
N ARG A 24 -5.67 -8.53 -9.97
CA ARG A 24 -6.71 -9.57 -9.94
C ARG A 24 -7.67 -9.40 -8.77
N TRP A 25 -7.16 -9.08 -7.59
CA TRP A 25 -7.98 -8.84 -6.40
C TRP A 25 -8.89 -7.62 -6.57
N LEU A 26 -8.38 -6.50 -7.12
CA LEU A 26 -9.17 -5.30 -7.42
C LEU A 26 -10.32 -5.61 -8.40
N VAL A 27 -10.02 -6.34 -9.48
CA VAL A 27 -11.03 -6.75 -10.48
C VAL A 27 -12.09 -7.64 -9.87
N GLN A 28 -11.69 -8.64 -9.06
CA GLN A 28 -12.63 -9.51 -8.36
C GLN A 28 -13.53 -8.73 -7.39
N ALA A 29 -12.96 -7.76 -6.68
CA ALA A 29 -13.69 -6.91 -5.75
C ALA A 29 -14.68 -5.96 -6.44
N ALA A 30 -14.44 -5.60 -7.71
CA ALA A 30 -15.31 -4.74 -8.50
C ALA A 30 -16.56 -5.46 -9.06
N GLY A 31 -16.47 -6.77 -9.32
CA GLY A 31 -17.53 -7.53 -9.99
C GLY A 31 -17.78 -7.01 -11.41
N ASP A 32 -19.04 -6.73 -11.75
CA ASP A 32 -19.43 -6.23 -13.08
C ASP A 32 -19.21 -4.70 -13.25
N ARG A 33 -18.62 -4.03 -12.26
CA ARG A 33 -18.38 -2.58 -12.31
C ARG A 33 -17.08 -2.27 -13.04
N ASP A 34 -17.03 -1.11 -13.68
CA ASP A 34 -15.77 -0.58 -14.20
C ASP A 34 -14.74 -0.43 -13.08
N VAL A 35 -13.49 -0.78 -13.39
CA VAL A 35 -12.35 -0.73 -12.48
C VAL A 35 -11.16 -0.11 -13.18
N GLU A 36 -10.50 0.82 -12.50
CA GLU A 36 -9.23 1.41 -12.92
C GLU A 36 -8.23 1.31 -11.77
N GLY A 37 -6.94 1.28 -12.12
CA GLY A 37 -5.84 1.28 -11.16
C GLY A 37 -4.79 2.30 -11.57
N SER A 38 -4.33 3.10 -10.61
CA SER A 38 -3.31 4.13 -10.81
C SER A 38 -2.19 3.95 -9.79
N VAL A 39 -0.94 3.96 -10.25
CA VAL A 39 0.25 3.97 -9.39
C VAL A 39 0.93 5.33 -9.50
N PHE A 40 1.17 5.94 -8.34
CA PHE A 40 1.86 7.21 -8.23
C PHE A 40 3.27 6.97 -7.73
N ALA A 41 4.26 7.46 -8.47
CA ALA A 41 5.66 7.18 -8.20
C ALA A 41 6.51 8.44 -8.30
N ASN A 42 7.26 8.69 -7.23
CA ASN A 42 8.35 9.64 -7.25
C ASN A 42 9.58 9.01 -7.89
N ILE A 43 10.14 9.67 -8.92
CA ILE A 43 11.28 9.21 -9.71
C ILE A 43 12.47 10.13 -9.48
N PRO A 44 13.43 9.73 -8.62
CA PRO A 44 14.71 10.44 -8.54
C PRO A 44 15.41 10.40 -9.92
N PRO A 45 15.98 11.51 -10.42
CA PRO A 45 16.64 11.52 -11.73
C PRO A 45 17.71 10.44 -11.89
N ALA A 46 18.46 10.18 -10.82
CA ALA A 46 19.49 9.13 -10.78
C ALA A 46 18.94 7.69 -10.91
N ALA A 47 17.65 7.48 -10.61
CA ALA A 47 16.98 6.18 -10.67
C ALA A 47 16.12 5.99 -11.94
N ALA A 48 16.00 7.00 -12.81
CA ALA A 48 15.09 6.96 -13.96
C ALA A 48 15.34 5.75 -14.88
N THR A 49 16.60 5.43 -15.17
CA THR A 49 16.96 4.29 -16.03
C THR A 49 16.61 2.95 -15.38
N THR A 50 16.84 2.79 -14.07
CA THR A 50 16.58 1.53 -13.36
C THR A 50 15.09 1.33 -13.08
N MET A 51 14.32 2.40 -12.92
CA MET A 51 12.88 2.34 -12.68
C MET A 51 12.06 2.09 -13.95
N ARG A 52 12.62 2.32 -15.15
CA ARG A 52 11.92 2.12 -16.43
C ARG A 52 11.27 0.74 -16.54
N GLY A 53 12.01 -0.33 -16.25
CA GLY A 53 11.49 -1.69 -16.37
C GLY A 53 10.32 -1.96 -15.41
N TRP A 54 10.37 -1.39 -14.21
CA TRP A 54 9.28 -1.49 -13.24
C TRP A 54 8.04 -0.71 -13.68
N ILE A 55 8.21 0.50 -14.21
CA ILE A 55 7.11 1.31 -14.76
C ILE A 55 6.42 0.55 -15.91
N GLU A 56 7.19 0.00 -16.86
CA GLU A 56 6.62 -0.77 -17.97
C GLU A 56 5.92 -2.06 -17.50
N ALA A 57 6.44 -2.71 -16.45
CA ALA A 57 5.76 -3.85 -15.85
C ALA A 57 4.43 -3.47 -15.19
N LEU A 58 4.34 -2.33 -14.49
CA LEU A 58 3.06 -1.85 -13.94
C LEU A 58 2.04 -1.59 -15.04
N ARG A 59 2.48 -0.94 -16.13
CA ARG A 59 1.62 -0.65 -17.28
C ARG A 59 1.13 -1.93 -17.96
N SER A 60 1.97 -2.97 -18.05
CA SER A 60 1.56 -4.26 -18.64
C SER A 60 0.54 -5.01 -17.78
N PHE A 61 0.45 -4.71 -16.48
CA PHE A 61 -0.61 -5.21 -15.60
C PHE A 61 -1.90 -4.36 -15.63
N GLY A 62 -1.95 -3.31 -16.45
CA GLY A 62 -3.13 -2.47 -16.64
C GLY A 62 -3.22 -1.24 -15.74
N TYR A 63 -2.18 -0.94 -14.96
CA TYR A 63 -2.14 0.30 -14.17
C TYR A 63 -1.81 1.51 -15.05
N ALA A 64 -2.55 2.60 -14.86
CA ALA A 64 -2.04 3.94 -15.19
C ALA A 64 -0.88 4.28 -14.24
N VAL A 65 0.13 4.99 -14.73
CA VAL A 65 1.28 5.39 -13.92
C VAL A 65 1.50 6.88 -14.00
N PHE A 66 1.38 7.55 -12.85
CA PHE A 66 1.78 8.94 -12.66
C PHE A 66 3.20 8.97 -12.10
N ALA A 67 4.14 9.47 -12.90
CA ALA A 67 5.55 9.52 -12.55
C ALA A 67 6.00 10.97 -12.35
N LYS A 68 6.27 11.36 -11.11
CA LYS A 68 6.70 12.71 -10.73
C LYS A 68 8.21 12.73 -10.47
N PRO A 69 8.99 13.62 -11.07
CA PRO A 69 10.40 13.79 -10.69
C PRO A 69 10.53 14.17 -9.21
N LYS A 70 11.39 13.47 -8.47
CA LYS A 70 11.73 13.83 -7.08
C LYS A 70 13.02 14.66 -7.09
N ILE A 71 12.89 15.96 -7.26
CA ILE A 71 14.01 16.92 -7.32
C ILE A 71 14.27 17.51 -5.93
N HIS A 72 13.18 17.83 -5.22
CA HIS A 72 13.17 18.42 -3.90
C HIS A 72 12.52 17.46 -2.88
N SER A 73 12.76 17.70 -1.59
CA SER A 73 12.26 16.85 -0.51
C SER A 73 10.74 16.86 -0.38
N ASP A 74 10.08 17.92 -0.83
CA ASP A 74 8.64 18.18 -0.80
C ASP A 74 7.92 17.82 -2.10
N ASP A 75 8.61 17.25 -3.10
CA ASP A 75 8.00 16.70 -4.31
C ASP A 75 7.25 15.39 -3.99
N ASP A 76 6.26 15.41 -3.11
CA ASP A 76 5.47 14.23 -2.75
C ASP A 76 4.30 14.06 -3.70
N VAL A 77 3.93 12.80 -3.95
CA VAL A 77 2.82 12.46 -4.86
C VAL A 77 1.46 12.44 -4.16
N ASP A 78 1.42 12.58 -2.84
CA ASP A 78 0.20 12.46 -2.04
C ASP A 78 -0.88 13.45 -2.48
N LEU A 79 -0.49 14.70 -2.76
CA LEU A 79 -1.42 15.72 -3.28
C LEU A 79 -1.91 15.39 -4.69
N ASP A 80 -1.05 14.83 -5.55
CA ASP A 80 -1.45 14.40 -6.90
C ASP A 80 -2.42 13.21 -6.84
N MET A 81 -2.22 12.29 -5.88
CA MET A 81 -3.14 11.19 -5.59
C MET A 81 -4.51 11.70 -5.15
N LEU A 82 -4.54 12.61 -4.18
CA LEU A 82 -5.79 13.19 -3.68
C LEU A 82 -6.53 13.95 -4.78
N ALA A 83 -5.81 14.74 -5.60
CA ALA A 83 -6.40 15.43 -6.74
C ALA A 83 -7.03 14.45 -7.75
N HIS A 84 -6.37 13.33 -8.04
CA HIS A 84 -6.90 12.29 -8.91
C HIS A 84 -8.16 11.63 -8.32
N ILE A 85 -8.15 11.30 -7.02
CA ILE A 85 -9.31 10.74 -6.32
C ILE A 85 -10.50 11.71 -6.36
N SER A 86 -10.27 12.99 -6.06
CA SER A 86 -11.32 14.02 -6.11
C SER A 86 -11.89 14.19 -7.51
N ASP A 87 -11.05 14.15 -8.54
CA ASP A 87 -11.52 14.21 -9.92
C ASP A 87 -12.44 13.03 -10.24
N ARG A 88 -12.05 11.81 -9.85
CA ARG A 88 -12.87 10.60 -10.06
C ARG A 88 -14.18 10.61 -9.30
N ALA A 89 -14.17 11.09 -8.06
CA ALA A 89 -15.39 11.24 -7.27
C ALA A 89 -16.38 12.23 -7.91
N ARG A 90 -15.88 13.21 -8.67
CA ARG A 90 -16.71 14.23 -9.34
C ARG A 90 -17.17 13.81 -10.74
N THR A 91 -16.29 13.20 -11.54
CA THR A 91 -16.58 12.91 -12.96
C THR A 91 -17.23 11.56 -13.17
N HIS A 92 -17.11 10.64 -12.21
CA HIS A 92 -17.72 9.32 -12.24
C HIS A 92 -18.52 9.06 -10.97
N ARG A 93 -19.38 8.05 -10.98
CA ARG A 93 -20.01 7.57 -9.74
C ARG A 93 -19.04 6.64 -9.02
N LEU A 94 -18.08 7.22 -8.31
CA LEU A 94 -17.16 6.47 -7.46
C LEU A 94 -17.95 5.81 -6.32
N VAL A 95 -18.05 4.48 -6.33
CA VAL A 95 -18.78 3.72 -5.30
C VAL A 95 -17.85 3.03 -4.30
N ARG A 96 -16.61 2.78 -4.70
CA ARG A 96 -15.58 2.18 -3.87
C ARG A 96 -14.23 2.76 -4.24
N LEU A 97 -13.43 3.07 -3.23
CA LEU A 97 -12.06 3.51 -3.35
C LEU A 97 -11.18 2.57 -2.54
N ILE A 98 -10.09 2.08 -3.16
CA ILE A 98 -9.04 1.33 -2.45
C ILE A 98 -7.76 2.17 -2.56
N VAL A 99 -7.27 2.70 -1.44
CA VAL A 99 -6.05 3.51 -1.40
C VAL A 99 -4.93 2.73 -0.73
N ALA A 100 -3.83 2.54 -1.45
CA ALA A 100 -2.63 1.96 -0.91
C ALA A 100 -1.71 3.06 -0.32
N SER A 101 -2.03 3.56 0.88
CA SER A 101 -1.24 4.61 1.55
C SER A 101 -1.16 4.42 3.05
N GLY A 102 0.06 4.56 3.56
CA GLY A 102 0.37 4.57 4.99
C GLY A 102 0.31 5.95 5.65
N ASP A 103 0.04 7.01 4.90
CA ASP A 103 0.13 8.39 5.40
C ASP A 103 -1.22 8.90 5.93
N GLY A 104 -1.49 8.68 7.21
CA GLY A 104 -2.70 9.19 7.85
C GLY A 104 -2.77 10.72 7.94
N ARG A 105 -1.63 11.42 7.94
CA ARG A 105 -1.61 12.89 8.05
C ARG A 105 -2.25 13.54 6.84
N ASN A 106 -1.98 13.02 5.65
CA ASN A 106 -2.51 13.56 4.40
C ASN A 106 -3.84 12.91 3.99
N PHE A 107 -4.07 11.64 4.34
CA PHE A 107 -5.19 10.89 3.79
C PHE A 107 -6.38 10.71 4.73
N LEU A 108 -6.24 10.76 6.06
CA LEU A 108 -7.34 10.40 6.97
C LEU A 108 -8.62 11.22 6.71
N GLU A 109 -8.56 12.54 6.88
CA GLU A 109 -9.73 13.41 6.71
C GLU A 109 -10.33 13.35 5.28
N PRO A 110 -9.53 13.46 4.19
CA PRO A 110 -10.07 13.31 2.83
C PRO A 110 -10.75 11.96 2.55
N LEU A 111 -10.23 10.87 3.12
CA LEU A 111 -10.82 9.54 2.95
C LEU A 111 -12.10 9.39 3.75
N GLU A 112 -12.15 9.91 4.98
CA GLU A 112 -13.38 9.92 5.78
C GLU A 112 -14.48 10.77 5.14
N ASP A 113 -14.14 11.89 4.50
CA ASP A 113 -15.13 12.72 3.79
C ASP A 113 -15.76 11.98 2.61
N LEU A 114 -14.98 11.20 1.87
CA LEU A 114 -15.52 10.33 0.83
C LEU A 114 -16.41 9.23 1.42
N ALA A 115 -16.01 8.66 2.56
CA ALA A 115 -16.82 7.66 3.25
C ALA A 115 -18.17 8.24 3.71
N ARG A 116 -18.17 9.46 4.28
CA ARG A 116 -19.39 10.20 4.66
C ARG A 116 -20.27 10.51 3.44
N ALA A 117 -19.66 10.75 2.28
CA ALA A 117 -20.37 10.93 1.01
C ALA A 117 -20.95 9.62 0.42
N GLY A 118 -20.76 8.48 1.08
CA GLY A 118 -21.31 7.18 0.69
C GLY A 118 -20.39 6.32 -0.17
N VAL A 119 -19.12 6.71 -0.35
CA VAL A 119 -18.12 5.88 -1.03
C VAL A 119 -17.60 4.84 -0.05
N GLN A 120 -17.56 3.56 -0.44
CA GLN A 120 -16.85 2.58 0.40
C GLN A 120 -15.34 2.79 0.28
N VAL A 121 -14.68 3.21 1.37
CA VAL A 121 -13.24 3.45 1.36
C VAL A 121 -12.48 2.34 2.07
N VAL A 122 -11.51 1.77 1.38
CA VAL A 122 -10.61 0.74 1.89
C VAL A 122 -9.17 1.27 1.87
N VAL A 123 -8.47 1.17 2.99
CA VAL A 123 -7.04 1.43 3.08
C VAL A 123 -6.30 0.10 2.99
N LEU A 124 -5.45 -0.02 1.98
CA LEU A 124 -4.58 -1.18 1.75
C LEU A 124 -3.16 -0.85 2.22
N SER A 125 -2.71 -1.42 3.33
CA SER A 125 -1.37 -1.14 3.86
C SER A 125 -0.92 -2.28 4.77
N PHE A 126 0.25 -2.18 5.38
CA PHE A 126 0.61 -2.99 6.54
C PHE A 126 0.02 -2.36 7.81
N SER A 127 -0.47 -3.19 8.74
CA SER A 127 -1.12 -2.72 9.98
C SER A 127 -0.18 -1.89 10.85
N GLU A 128 1.12 -2.18 10.80
CA GLU A 128 2.19 -1.45 11.48
C GLU A 128 2.39 -0.02 10.93
N VAL A 129 1.83 0.27 9.75
CA VAL A 129 2.04 1.54 9.04
C VAL A 129 0.80 2.42 9.09
N ALA A 130 -0.39 1.85 8.88
CA ALA A 130 -1.63 2.60 8.69
C ALA A 130 -2.55 2.53 9.91
N GLY A 131 -2.02 2.80 11.11
CA GLY A 131 -2.80 2.81 12.36
C GLY A 131 -4.03 3.71 12.29
N TYR A 132 -3.94 4.85 11.59
CA TYR A 132 -5.07 5.76 11.36
C TYR A 132 -6.30 5.08 10.75
N ALA A 133 -6.10 4.10 9.86
CA ALA A 133 -7.20 3.41 9.20
C ALA A 133 -7.81 2.31 10.08
N LEU A 134 -7.02 1.73 10.99
CA LEU A 134 -7.49 0.77 12.00
C LEU A 134 -8.30 1.46 13.10
N GLU A 135 -7.97 2.72 13.42
CA GLU A 135 -8.63 3.51 14.46
C GLU A 135 -9.91 4.21 13.98
N SER A 136 -10.15 4.27 12.67
CA SER A 136 -11.30 4.97 12.09
C SER A 136 -12.50 4.05 11.87
N ASP A 137 -13.65 4.40 12.43
CA ASP A 137 -14.93 3.69 12.24
C ASP A 137 -15.50 3.82 10.81
N LEU A 138 -14.99 4.76 10.00
CA LEU A 138 -15.49 5.05 8.65
C LEU A 138 -14.71 4.32 7.54
N LEU A 139 -13.53 3.79 7.86
CA LEU A 139 -12.60 3.24 6.89
C LEU A 139 -12.50 1.73 7.08
N THR A 140 -12.45 0.97 5.98
CA THR A 140 -12.10 -0.45 6.04
C THR A 140 -10.59 -0.60 5.91
N PHE A 141 -9.94 -1.29 6.83
CA PHE A 141 -8.54 -1.65 6.68
C PHE A 141 -8.40 -3.05 6.06
N VAL A 142 -7.47 -3.20 5.12
CA VAL A 142 -7.03 -4.50 4.59
C VAL A 142 -5.51 -4.54 4.68
N ASP A 143 -5.00 -5.58 5.35
CA ASP A 143 -3.56 -5.80 5.35
C ASP A 143 -3.09 -6.27 3.96
N LEU A 144 -2.04 -5.66 3.44
CA LEU A 144 -1.48 -5.98 2.13
C LEU A 144 -1.05 -7.45 2.00
N GLU A 145 -0.60 -8.08 3.08
CA GLU A 145 -0.24 -9.50 3.08
C GLU A 145 -1.45 -10.43 2.96
N ASP A 146 -2.64 -9.95 3.34
CA ASP A 146 -3.88 -10.73 3.28
C ASP A 146 -4.49 -10.71 1.86
N VAL A 147 -3.95 -9.89 0.93
CA VAL A 147 -4.34 -9.93 -0.49
C VAL A 147 -3.86 -11.24 -1.13
N PRO A 148 -4.76 -12.07 -1.68
CA PRO A 148 -4.40 -13.39 -2.19
C PRO A 148 -3.31 -13.34 -3.28
N GLY A 149 -2.17 -13.97 -3.00
CA GLY A 149 -1.04 -14.06 -3.92
C GLY A 149 -0.22 -12.78 -4.05
N ALA A 150 -0.47 -11.75 -3.23
CA ALA A 150 0.38 -10.55 -3.19
C ALA A 150 1.82 -10.89 -2.78
N PHE A 151 2.00 -11.91 -1.95
CA PHE A 151 3.31 -12.46 -1.59
C PHE A 151 3.35 -13.97 -1.85
N ILE A 152 4.53 -14.47 -2.25
CA ILE A 152 4.75 -15.91 -2.52
C ILE A 152 4.99 -16.66 -1.21
N THR A 153 5.66 -16.01 -0.26
CA THR A 153 5.92 -16.50 1.09
C THR A 153 5.47 -15.45 2.09
N PRO A 154 4.99 -15.84 3.27
CA PRO A 154 4.77 -14.90 4.36
C PRO A 154 6.01 -14.04 4.62
N LEU A 155 5.79 -12.78 4.93
CA LEU A 155 6.81 -11.82 5.31
C LEU A 155 7.29 -12.11 6.73
N GLU A 156 8.59 -11.91 6.95
CA GLU A 156 9.19 -12.01 8.28
C GLU A 156 8.89 -10.72 9.07
N ARG A 157 7.63 -10.58 9.52
CA ARG A 157 7.16 -9.45 10.33
C ARG A 157 6.34 -9.91 11.53
N VAL A 158 6.20 -9.04 12.51
CA VAL A 158 5.48 -9.32 13.76
C VAL A 158 4.09 -8.68 13.72
N ARG A 159 3.06 -9.52 13.51
CA ARG A 159 1.65 -9.10 13.51
C ARG A 159 1.01 -9.39 14.86
N LEU A 160 0.93 -8.38 15.73
CA LEU A 160 0.33 -8.54 17.06
C LEU A 160 -1.21 -8.47 17.02
N ASP A 161 -1.76 -7.87 15.97
CA ASP A 161 -3.18 -7.73 15.67
C ASP A 161 -3.79 -9.00 15.05
N ALA A 162 -2.97 -9.93 14.56
CA ALA A 162 -3.38 -11.16 13.89
C ALA A 162 -2.82 -12.43 14.56
N LEU A 163 -2.70 -12.42 15.89
CA LEU A 163 -2.23 -13.59 16.65
C LEU A 163 -3.29 -14.70 16.65
N PRO A 164 -2.89 -15.98 16.50
CA PRO A 164 -3.81 -17.09 16.62
C PRO A 164 -4.30 -17.23 18.08
N PRO A 165 -5.53 -17.75 18.32
CA PRO A 165 -6.08 -17.89 19.67
C PRO A 165 -5.20 -18.71 20.63
N GLU A 166 -4.49 -19.70 20.09
CA GLU A 166 -3.54 -20.54 20.82
C GLU A 166 -2.18 -19.86 21.10
N GLY A 167 -1.96 -18.66 20.57
CA GLY A 167 -0.72 -17.92 20.65
C GLY A 167 0.33 -18.37 19.63
N ALA A 168 1.38 -17.55 19.45
CA ALA A 168 2.47 -17.83 18.53
C ALA A 168 3.84 -17.52 19.16
N TRP A 169 4.84 -18.34 18.81
CA TRP A 169 6.24 -18.04 19.14
C TRP A 169 6.79 -16.99 18.17
N LEU A 170 7.19 -15.84 18.70
CA LEU A 170 7.94 -14.82 17.95
C LEU A 170 9.43 -15.19 17.99
N ARG A 171 9.99 -15.55 16.84
CA ARG A 171 11.40 -15.95 16.75
C ARG A 171 12.31 -14.74 17.02
N PRO A 172 13.40 -14.91 17.78
CA PRO A 172 14.36 -13.84 17.99
C PRO A 172 15.03 -13.46 16.65
N THR A 173 15.19 -12.16 16.40
CA THR A 173 15.82 -11.63 15.18
C THR A 173 17.35 -11.68 15.21
N ARG A 174 17.95 -11.91 16.38
CA ARG A 174 19.39 -12.12 16.60
C ARG A 174 19.65 -13.02 17.80
N SER A 175 20.82 -13.65 17.89
CA SER A 175 21.13 -14.52 19.02
C SER A 175 21.43 -13.70 20.28
N LEU A 176 21.22 -14.28 21.47
CA LEU A 176 21.60 -13.62 22.73
C LEU A 176 23.11 -13.35 22.84
N ARG A 177 23.94 -14.16 22.16
CA ARG A 177 25.40 -13.97 22.12
C ARG A 177 25.78 -12.72 21.34
N ASP A 178 25.14 -12.48 20.19
CA ASP A 178 25.36 -11.27 19.39
C ASP A 178 25.04 -9.98 20.16
N VAL A 179 24.16 -10.04 21.16
CA VAL A 179 23.83 -8.91 22.05
C VAL A 179 24.85 -8.75 23.17
N ALA A 180 25.41 -9.86 23.67
CA ALA A 180 26.39 -9.84 24.74
C ALA A 180 27.78 -9.40 24.27
N ASP A 181 28.09 -9.65 22.99
CA ASP A 181 29.40 -9.38 22.38
C ASP A 181 29.50 -8.02 21.66
N GLY A 182 28.43 -7.20 21.67
CA GLY A 182 28.36 -5.88 21.01
C GLY A 182 27.98 -4.75 21.95
#